data_AF-A0A388PQ01-F1
#
_entry.id   AF-A0A388PQ01-F1
#
_cell.length_a   1.000
_cell.length_b   1.000
_cell.length_c   1.000
_cell.angle_alpha   90.00
_cell.angle_beta   90.00
_cell.angle_gamma   90.00
#
_symmetry.space_group_name_H-M   'P 1'
#
loop_
_entity.id
_entity.type
_entity.pdbx_description
1 polymer ?
#
loop_
_entity_poly.entity_id
_entity_poly.type
_entity_poly.pdbx_seq_one_letter_code
_entity_poly.pdbx_strand_id
1 'polypeptide(L)'
;MPRLLAFNCLLLLAVTLRAGGLFEAGAWAPVVLPATPETEEWYAAQTLLDWCERVTGVRPELIAEQPGVALPARGLFVGRTAAWQALRRPLPDVEGDLLVRDVEGEALFLLGTNPLATRAAVGRFCEQALGVCFAFPGPRGADWVMRSSVGVPAAERFRPAFAWREISGLSNELSQEWAYNVGYGKAPEFSHGFFRAFNQEVFADFLEDFENYRSPEGSARRTANAFPRSAPVRAGEGKAQIDPVSRASSLG
;
A
#
# COMPACT_ATOMS: atom_id res chain seq x y z
N MET A 1 19.05 19.46 -52.05
CA MET A 1 19.67 18.40 -51.24
C MET A 1 19.95 18.73 -49.75
N PRO A 2 20.22 19.98 -49.29
CA PRO A 2 20.53 20.21 -47.86
C PRO A 2 19.31 20.12 -46.92
N ARG A 3 18.09 20.30 -47.44
CA ARG A 3 16.85 20.27 -46.64
C ARG A 3 16.43 18.86 -46.19
N LEU A 4 16.78 17.81 -46.94
CA LEU A 4 16.49 16.42 -46.58
C LEU A 4 17.47 15.88 -45.52
N LEU A 5 18.70 16.38 -45.49
CA LEU A 5 19.66 16.06 -44.43
C LEU A 5 19.25 16.70 -43.09
N ALA A 6 18.85 17.98 -43.12
CA ALA A 6 18.39 18.68 -41.92
C ALA A 6 17.15 18.03 -41.28
N PHE A 7 16.21 17.53 -42.10
CA PHE A 7 15.00 16.86 -41.62
C PHE A 7 15.31 15.48 -41.00
N ASN A 8 16.22 14.71 -41.61
CA ASN A 8 16.67 13.44 -41.03
C ASN A 8 17.47 13.64 -39.74
N CYS A 9 18.31 14.68 -39.64
CA CYS A 9 19.02 15.01 -38.40
C CYS A 9 18.06 15.46 -37.29
N LEU A 10 16.98 16.19 -37.60
CA LEU A 10 15.93 16.56 -36.63
C LEU A 10 15.11 15.35 -36.17
N LEU A 11 14.80 14.41 -37.07
CA LEU A 11 14.14 13.14 -36.71
C LEU A 11 15.06 12.25 -35.85
N LEU A 12 16.36 12.20 -36.13
CA LEU A 12 17.33 11.47 -35.32
C LEU A 12 17.55 12.13 -33.94
N LEU A 13 17.56 13.47 -33.85
CA LEU A 13 17.64 14.18 -32.56
C LEU A 13 16.36 14.02 -31.72
N ALA A 14 15.19 13.99 -32.36
CA ALA A 14 13.90 13.79 -31.66
C ALA A 14 13.78 12.37 -31.06
N VAL A 15 14.48 11.38 -31.60
CA VAL A 15 14.51 10.01 -31.08
C VAL A 15 15.44 9.88 -29.85
N THR A 16 16.46 10.74 -29.73
CA THR A 16 17.43 10.68 -28.62
C THR A 16 16.99 11.41 -27.34
N LEU A 17 15.90 12.18 -27.39
CA LEU A 17 15.31 12.88 -26.24
C LEU A 17 14.01 12.19 -25.79
N ARG A 18 13.98 10.86 -25.83
CA ARG A 18 12.87 10.11 -25.26
C ARG A 18 13.15 9.95 -23.77
N ALA A 19 12.57 10.84 -22.95
CA ALA A 19 12.41 10.58 -21.54
C ALA A 19 11.57 9.29 -21.42
N GLY A 20 12.24 8.15 -21.23
CA GLY A 20 11.59 6.85 -21.25
C GLY A 20 10.59 6.76 -20.12
N GLY A 21 9.33 6.40 -20.42
CA GLY A 21 8.36 6.07 -19.36
C GLY A 21 8.85 4.92 -18.49
N LEU A 22 8.27 4.66 -17.32
CA LEU A 22 8.60 3.48 -16.52
C LEU A 22 8.31 2.16 -17.25
N PHE A 23 7.26 2.15 -18.08
CA PHE A 23 6.94 1.09 -19.03
C PHE A 23 6.72 1.67 -20.40
N GLU A 24 7.47 1.19 -21.39
CA GLU A 24 7.33 1.63 -22.78
C GLU A 24 7.83 0.53 -23.73
N ALA A 25 7.20 0.41 -24.90
CA ALA A 25 7.57 -0.56 -25.93
C ALA A 25 7.70 -2.02 -25.43
N GLY A 26 6.85 -2.40 -24.45
CA GLY A 26 6.82 -3.76 -23.91
C GLY A 26 7.88 -4.07 -22.86
N ALA A 27 8.63 -3.07 -22.37
CA ALA A 27 9.67 -3.25 -21.37
C ALA A 27 9.48 -2.34 -20.15
N TRP A 28 9.66 -2.91 -18.96
CA TRP A 28 9.70 -2.18 -17.69
C TRP A 28 11.12 -1.77 -17.33
N ALA A 29 11.26 -0.63 -16.67
CA ALA A 29 12.41 -0.39 -15.80
C ALA A 29 12.39 -1.39 -14.62
N PRO A 30 13.56 -1.86 -14.14
CA PRO A 30 13.61 -2.85 -13.07
C PRO A 30 13.09 -2.28 -11.75
N VAL A 31 12.54 -3.16 -10.91
CA VAL A 31 12.26 -2.86 -9.50
C VAL A 31 13.50 -3.20 -8.68
N VAL A 32 13.97 -2.25 -7.88
CA VAL A 32 15.18 -2.39 -7.06
C VAL A 32 14.81 -2.38 -5.58
N LEU A 33 15.25 -3.39 -4.83
CA LEU A 33 15.08 -3.52 -3.38
C LEU A 33 16.40 -3.30 -2.63
N PRO A 34 16.35 -2.82 -1.37
CA PRO A 34 17.50 -2.79 -0.48
C PRO A 34 18.17 -4.16 -0.38
N ALA A 35 19.47 -4.18 -0.07
CA ALA A 35 20.21 -5.44 0.07
C ALA A 35 19.63 -6.31 1.20
N THR A 36 19.09 -5.67 2.24
CA THR A 36 18.40 -6.28 3.36
C THR A 36 17.05 -5.57 3.55
N PRO A 37 16.03 -5.90 2.76
CA PRO A 37 14.74 -5.22 2.83
C PRO A 37 14.02 -5.62 4.12
N GLU A 38 13.33 -4.67 4.73
CA GLU A 38 12.36 -4.99 5.78
C GLU A 38 11.22 -5.83 5.20
N THR A 39 10.54 -6.61 6.05
CA THR A 39 9.47 -7.52 5.61
C THR A 39 8.41 -6.79 4.78
N GLU A 40 7.96 -5.63 5.25
CA GLU A 40 6.94 -4.84 4.55
C GLU A 40 7.47 -4.20 3.26
N GLU A 41 8.77 -3.89 3.15
CA GLU A 41 9.36 -3.39 1.91
C GLU A 41 9.43 -4.49 0.84
N TRP A 42 9.74 -5.73 1.25
CA TRP A 42 9.70 -6.88 0.35
C TRP A 42 8.29 -7.11 -0.19
N TYR A 43 7.28 -7.11 0.68
CA TYR A 43 5.89 -7.24 0.23
C TYR A 43 5.43 -6.06 -0.64
N ALA A 44 5.90 -4.84 -0.36
CA ALA A 44 5.65 -3.69 -1.22
C ALA A 44 6.18 -3.93 -2.64
N ALA A 45 7.41 -4.43 -2.79
CA ALA A 45 7.97 -4.73 -4.10
C ALA A 45 7.22 -5.87 -4.81
N GLN A 46 6.82 -6.93 -4.11
CA GLN A 46 6.01 -8.00 -4.72
C GLN A 46 4.66 -7.46 -5.22
N THR A 47 3.99 -6.65 -4.41
CA THR A 47 2.76 -5.97 -4.80
C THR A 47 2.96 -5.13 -6.06
N LEU A 48 4.05 -4.37 -6.14
CA LEU A 48 4.38 -3.57 -7.30
C LEU A 48 4.60 -4.43 -8.56
N LEU A 49 5.37 -5.51 -8.46
CA LEU A 49 5.63 -6.43 -9.57
C LEU A 49 4.32 -7.03 -10.11
N ASP A 50 3.47 -7.51 -9.21
CA ASP A 50 2.20 -8.13 -9.56
C ASP A 50 1.26 -7.13 -10.25
N TRP A 51 1.18 -5.89 -9.77
CA TRP A 51 0.35 -4.87 -10.41
C TRP A 51 0.91 -4.38 -11.73
N CYS A 52 2.24 -4.24 -11.85
CA CYS A 52 2.88 -3.97 -13.13
C CYS A 52 2.53 -5.06 -14.16
N GLU A 53 2.65 -6.33 -13.78
CA GLU A 53 2.29 -7.47 -14.63
C GLU A 53 0.80 -7.47 -15.01
N ARG A 54 -0.10 -7.27 -14.05
CA ARG A 54 -1.55 -7.24 -14.32
C ARG A 54 -1.99 -6.10 -15.23
N VAL A 55 -1.38 -4.93 -15.09
CA VAL A 55 -1.76 -3.72 -15.84
C VAL A 55 -1.15 -3.70 -17.23
N THR A 56 0.00 -4.34 -17.44
CA THR A 56 0.74 -4.24 -18.72
C THR A 56 0.95 -5.56 -19.43
N GLY A 57 0.71 -6.69 -18.76
CA GLY A 57 1.03 -8.03 -19.24
C GLY A 57 2.51 -8.41 -19.11
N VAL A 58 3.35 -7.52 -18.57
CA VAL A 58 4.79 -7.74 -18.43
C VAL A 58 5.21 -7.50 -16.98
N ARG A 59 5.88 -8.48 -16.39
CA ARG A 59 6.45 -8.37 -15.03
C ARG A 59 7.82 -7.68 -15.10
N PRO A 60 8.10 -6.63 -14.31
CA PRO A 60 9.43 -6.05 -14.21
C PRO A 60 10.45 -7.07 -13.67
N GLU A 61 11.72 -6.88 -14.02
CA GLU A 61 12.82 -7.56 -13.34
C GLU A 61 12.91 -7.06 -11.89
N LEU A 62 13.15 -7.98 -10.94
CA LEU A 62 13.43 -7.64 -9.55
C LEU A 62 14.93 -7.77 -9.27
N ILE A 63 15.56 -6.68 -8.85
CA ILE A 63 16.97 -6.61 -8.48
C ILE A 63 17.05 -6.34 -6.97
N ALA A 64 17.69 -7.23 -6.22
CA ALA A 64 18.13 -6.93 -4.87
C ALA A 64 19.51 -6.27 -4.93
N GLU A 65 19.70 -5.17 -4.21
CA GLU A 65 21.01 -4.53 -4.10
C GLU A 65 22.05 -5.52 -3.56
N GLN A 66 23.26 -5.44 -4.11
CA GLN A 66 24.40 -6.22 -3.65
C GLN A 66 25.58 -5.28 -3.39
N PRO A 67 26.33 -5.48 -2.30
CA PRO A 67 27.51 -4.67 -2.01
C PRO A 67 28.50 -4.66 -3.18
N GLY A 68 28.92 -3.47 -3.62
CA GLY A 68 29.91 -3.30 -4.69
C GLY A 68 29.41 -3.55 -6.11
N VAL A 69 28.12 -3.89 -6.29
CA VAL A 69 27.50 -4.03 -7.61
C VAL A 69 26.84 -2.71 -8.00
N ALA A 70 27.17 -2.20 -9.18
CA ALA A 70 26.54 -0.99 -9.70
C ALA A 70 25.06 -1.24 -9.99
N LEU A 71 24.21 -0.31 -9.55
CA LEU A 71 22.77 -0.35 -9.80
C LEU A 71 22.42 0.31 -11.13
N PRO A 72 21.30 -0.06 -11.75
CA PRO A 72 20.82 0.62 -12.94
C PRO A 72 20.51 2.09 -12.63
N ALA A 73 20.84 2.99 -13.56
CA ALA A 73 20.51 4.42 -13.43
C ALA A 73 18.99 4.69 -13.52
N ARG A 74 18.25 3.79 -14.20
CA ARG A 74 16.80 3.83 -14.38
C ARG A 74 16.15 2.67 -13.66
N GLY A 75 15.15 2.93 -12.83
CA GLY A 75 14.50 1.90 -12.02
C GLY A 75 13.40 2.44 -11.11
N LEU A 76 12.61 1.52 -10.56
CA LEU A 76 11.67 1.74 -9.47
C LEU A 76 12.30 1.23 -8.18
N PHE A 77 12.83 2.12 -7.36
CA PHE A 77 13.51 1.82 -6.11
C PHE A 77 12.49 1.81 -4.96
N VAL A 78 12.29 0.66 -4.33
CA VAL A 78 11.29 0.49 -3.27
C VAL A 78 11.98 0.39 -1.92
N GLY A 79 11.61 1.24 -0.96
CA GLY A 79 12.21 1.26 0.37
C GLY A 79 13.53 2.03 0.45
N ARG A 80 14.26 1.85 1.55
CA ARG A 80 15.49 2.62 1.86
C ARG A 80 16.74 2.08 1.16
N THR A 81 16.72 2.04 -0.17
CA THR A 81 17.82 1.58 -1.03
C THR A 81 19.11 2.38 -0.83
N ALA A 82 20.27 1.78 -1.09
CA ALA A 82 21.56 2.46 -1.11
C ALA A 82 21.56 3.64 -2.10
N ALA A 83 20.85 3.51 -3.22
CA ALA A 83 20.63 4.61 -4.16
C ALA A 83 19.93 5.81 -3.51
N TRP A 84 18.86 5.59 -2.72
CA TRP A 84 18.21 6.66 -1.96
C TRP A 84 19.15 7.28 -0.92
N GLN A 85 19.88 6.45 -0.18
CA GLN A 85 20.83 6.91 0.84
C GLN A 85 21.93 7.80 0.24
N ALA A 86 22.38 7.50 -0.98
CA ALA A 86 23.39 8.29 -1.70
C ALA A 86 22.91 9.70 -2.04
N LEU A 87 21.59 9.93 -2.17
CA LEU A 87 21.02 11.27 -2.39
C LEU A 87 21.12 12.16 -1.14
N ARG A 88 21.38 11.58 0.04
CA ARG A 88 21.48 12.30 1.33
C ARG A 88 20.26 13.17 1.64
N ARG A 89 19.06 12.72 1.24
CA ARG A 89 17.79 13.38 1.51
C ARG A 89 17.12 12.70 2.71
N PRO A 90 17.20 13.28 3.93
CA PRO A 90 16.54 12.68 5.07
C PRO A 90 15.01 12.75 4.91
N LEU A 91 14.33 11.69 5.34
CA LEU A 91 12.90 11.76 5.62
C LEU A 91 12.72 12.51 6.95
N PRO A 92 11.73 13.42 7.04
CA PRO A 92 11.47 14.12 8.30
C PRO A 92 11.02 13.13 9.36
N ASP A 93 11.43 13.36 10.60
CA ASP A 93 10.90 12.65 11.75
C ASP A 93 9.51 13.21 12.05
N VAL A 94 8.48 12.43 11.76
CA VAL A 94 7.08 12.82 11.92
C VAL A 94 6.32 11.74 12.65
N GLU A 95 5.37 12.16 13.47
CA GLU A 95 4.41 11.23 14.06
C GLU A 95 3.51 10.63 12.97
N GLY A 96 3.48 9.29 12.91
CA GLY A 96 2.75 8.53 11.90
C GLY A 96 3.49 8.40 10.58
N ASP A 97 2.72 8.32 9.50
CA ASP A 97 3.26 7.96 8.18
C ASP A 97 3.51 9.19 7.31
N LEU A 98 4.66 9.20 6.65
CA LEU A 98 4.90 9.98 5.44
C LEU A 98 5.20 9.03 4.30
N LEU A 99 4.45 9.17 3.22
CA LEU A 99 4.59 8.39 2.01
C LEU A 99 5.30 9.28 0.99
N VAL A 100 6.39 8.78 0.41
CA VAL A 100 7.24 9.55 -0.49
C VAL A 100 7.35 8.84 -1.82
N ARG A 101 7.06 9.61 -2.86
CA ARG A 101 7.46 9.34 -4.23
C ARG A 101 8.44 10.42 -4.65
N ASP A 102 9.68 10.08 -4.91
CA ASP A 102 10.69 11.04 -5.39
C ASP A 102 11.23 10.59 -6.75
N VAL A 103 11.77 11.53 -7.52
CA VAL A 103 12.34 11.27 -8.84
C VAL A 103 13.69 11.95 -8.93
N GLU A 104 14.73 11.17 -9.24
CA GLU A 104 16.07 11.69 -9.56
C GLU A 104 16.50 11.15 -10.92
N GLY A 105 16.53 12.01 -11.93
CA GLY A 105 16.79 11.58 -13.30
C GLY A 105 15.76 10.54 -13.77
N GLU A 106 16.23 9.32 -14.04
CA GLU A 106 15.38 8.18 -14.46
C GLU A 106 15.06 7.20 -13.32
N ALA A 107 15.45 7.52 -12.08
CA ALA A 107 15.16 6.73 -10.89
C ALA A 107 13.91 7.26 -10.18
N LEU A 108 12.91 6.39 -10.02
CA LEU A 108 11.73 6.64 -9.18
C LEU A 108 11.93 5.97 -7.83
N PHE A 109 11.82 6.72 -6.74
CA PHE A 109 11.89 6.19 -5.38
C PHE A 109 10.51 6.13 -4.75
N LEU A 110 10.16 4.99 -4.17
CA LEU A 110 8.91 4.74 -3.45
C LEU A 110 9.27 4.25 -2.04
N LEU A 111 9.09 5.12 -1.04
CA LEU A 111 9.46 4.82 0.33
C LEU A 111 8.62 5.61 1.33
N GLY A 112 8.63 5.18 2.59
CA GLY A 112 8.01 5.92 3.66
C GLY A 112 8.91 6.11 4.88
N THR A 113 8.42 6.84 5.87
CA THR A 113 9.11 7.04 7.16
C THR A 113 9.35 5.73 7.88
N ASN A 114 8.50 4.72 7.66
CA ASN A 114 8.64 3.36 8.17
C ASN A 114 8.27 2.34 7.06
N PRO A 115 8.56 1.03 7.24
CA PRO A 115 8.29 0.00 6.23
C PRO A 115 6.82 -0.11 5.81
N LEU A 116 5.88 0.14 6.73
CA LEU A 116 4.45 0.10 6.40
C LEU A 116 4.02 1.31 5.55
N ALA A 117 4.58 2.48 5.83
CA ALA A 117 4.42 3.66 4.98
C ALA A 117 5.00 3.45 3.57
N THR A 118 6.07 2.65 3.42
CA THR A 118 6.56 2.22 2.10
C THR A 118 5.52 1.41 1.34
N ARG A 119 4.80 0.48 1.99
CA ARG A 119 3.70 -0.27 1.35
C ARG A 119 2.61 0.65 0.85
N ALA A 120 2.19 1.59 1.69
CA ALA A 120 1.17 2.56 1.32
C ALA A 120 1.66 3.48 0.18
N ALA A 121 2.94 3.85 0.14
CA ALA A 121 3.53 4.62 -0.97
C ALA A 121 3.46 3.86 -2.30
N VAL A 122 3.75 2.55 -2.28
CA VAL A 122 3.59 1.68 -3.44
C VAL A 122 2.11 1.53 -3.85
N GLY A 123 1.21 1.34 -2.89
CA GLY A 123 -0.23 1.28 -3.15
C GLY A 123 -0.74 2.55 -3.85
N ARG A 124 -0.37 3.73 -3.34
CA ARG A 124 -0.67 5.02 -3.98
C ARG A 124 -0.06 5.16 -5.36
N PHE A 125 1.15 4.65 -5.60
CA PHE A 125 1.72 4.61 -6.94
C PHE A 125 0.87 3.72 -7.87
N CYS A 126 0.41 2.56 -7.40
CA CYS A 126 -0.48 1.70 -8.18
C CYS A 126 -1.78 2.43 -8.54
N GLU A 127 -2.37 3.17 -7.61
CA GLU A 127 -3.58 3.95 -7.90
C GLU A 127 -3.34 5.08 -8.89
N GLN A 128 -2.34 5.92 -8.62
CA GLN A 128 -2.13 7.15 -9.37
C GLN A 128 -1.40 6.94 -10.71
N ALA A 129 -0.39 6.07 -10.73
CA ALA A 129 0.47 5.89 -11.90
C ALA A 129 0.04 4.69 -12.74
N LEU A 130 -0.43 3.59 -12.13
CA LEU A 130 -0.93 2.43 -12.88
C LEU A 130 -2.43 2.54 -13.19
N GLY A 131 -3.20 3.29 -12.41
CA GLY A 131 -4.64 3.45 -12.59
C GLY A 131 -5.45 2.31 -11.98
N VAL A 132 -4.94 1.68 -10.92
CA VAL A 132 -5.63 0.62 -10.18
C VAL A 132 -6.59 1.25 -9.16
N CYS A 133 -7.81 0.73 -9.03
CA CYS A 133 -8.73 1.10 -7.97
C CYS A 133 -8.90 -0.07 -7.01
N PHE A 134 -8.57 0.11 -5.73
CA PHE A 134 -8.68 -0.93 -4.69
C PHE A 134 -9.99 -0.80 -3.89
N ALA A 135 -11.09 -1.33 -4.41
CA ALA A 135 -12.40 -1.24 -3.79
C ALA A 135 -12.57 -2.12 -2.53
N PHE A 136 -12.08 -3.36 -2.55
CA PHE A 136 -12.17 -4.30 -1.42
C PHE A 136 -11.08 -5.40 -1.49
N PRO A 137 -10.92 -6.24 -0.46
CA PRO A 137 -9.91 -7.29 -0.45
C PRO A 137 -9.94 -8.29 -1.61
N GLY A 138 -8.75 -8.68 -2.06
CA GLY A 138 -8.52 -9.76 -3.01
C GLY A 138 -8.62 -9.37 -4.50
N PRO A 139 -8.35 -10.30 -5.42
CA PRO A 139 -8.21 -9.98 -6.86
C PRO A 139 -9.46 -9.42 -7.53
N ARG A 140 -10.66 -9.74 -7.01
CA ARG A 140 -11.94 -9.24 -7.52
C ARG A 140 -12.32 -7.87 -6.97
N GLY A 141 -11.63 -7.41 -5.94
CA GLY A 141 -11.86 -6.10 -5.33
C GLY A 141 -10.97 -5.01 -5.89
N ALA A 142 -10.31 -5.27 -7.01
CA ALA A 142 -9.56 -4.28 -7.75
C ALA A 142 -10.15 -4.10 -9.14
N ASP A 143 -10.16 -2.86 -9.62
CA ASP A 143 -10.53 -2.51 -10.99
C ASP A 143 -9.34 -1.82 -11.68
N TRP A 144 -9.09 -2.15 -12.94
CA TRP A 144 -7.99 -1.59 -13.73
C TRP A 144 -8.22 -1.81 -15.23
N VAL A 145 -7.49 -1.04 -16.04
CA VAL A 145 -7.45 -1.21 -17.49
C VAL A 145 -6.04 -1.56 -17.95
N MET A 146 -5.94 -2.34 -19.03
CA MET A 146 -4.64 -2.64 -19.63
C MET A 146 -3.98 -1.37 -20.17
N ARG A 147 -2.66 -1.28 -20.03
CA ARG A 147 -1.87 -0.13 -20.46
C ARG A 147 -0.68 -0.56 -21.32
N SER A 148 -0.50 0.14 -22.44
CA SER A 148 0.64 -0.02 -23.33
C SER A 148 1.86 0.81 -22.91
N SER A 149 1.67 1.76 -21.98
CA SER A 149 2.74 2.63 -21.47
C SER A 149 2.40 3.18 -20.08
N VAL A 150 3.42 3.34 -19.26
CA VAL A 150 3.37 4.00 -17.94
C VAL A 150 4.47 5.05 -17.90
N GLY A 151 4.09 6.32 -17.70
CA GLY A 151 5.05 7.42 -17.58
C GLY A 151 5.68 7.50 -16.19
N VAL A 152 6.64 8.40 -16.00
CA VAL A 152 7.17 8.73 -14.67
C VAL A 152 6.23 9.75 -14.01
N PRO A 153 5.57 9.41 -12.88
CA PRO A 153 4.69 10.35 -12.20
C PRO A 153 5.48 11.45 -11.49
N ALA A 154 4.85 12.59 -11.21
CA ALA A 154 5.48 13.69 -10.47
C ALA A 154 5.85 13.29 -9.04
N ALA A 155 6.92 13.88 -8.49
CA ALA A 155 7.26 13.68 -7.09
C ALA A 155 6.10 14.09 -6.16
N GLU A 156 5.91 13.36 -5.07
CA GLU A 156 4.85 13.59 -4.09
C GLU A 156 5.37 13.26 -2.68
N ARG A 157 5.00 14.10 -1.72
CA ARG A 157 5.11 13.78 -0.29
C ARG A 157 3.71 13.86 0.30
N PHE A 158 3.18 12.71 0.70
CA PHE A 158 1.82 12.60 1.20
C PHE A 158 1.83 12.18 2.67
N ARG A 159 1.14 12.96 3.51
CA ARG A 159 0.92 12.64 4.92
C ARG A 159 -0.58 12.42 5.14
N PRO A 160 -1.01 11.22 5.58
CA PRO A 160 -2.39 11.00 5.99
C PRO A 160 -2.75 11.92 7.17
N ALA A 161 -3.97 12.47 7.17
CA ALA A 161 -4.41 13.40 8.20
C ALA A 161 -4.45 12.77 9.60
N PHE A 162 -4.76 11.47 9.67
CA PHE A 162 -4.74 10.70 10.90
C PHE A 162 -3.47 9.86 10.95
N ALA A 163 -2.67 10.02 12.01
CA ALA A 163 -1.44 9.24 12.19
C ALA A 163 -1.72 7.73 12.33
N TRP A 164 -2.84 7.37 12.97
CA TRP A 164 -3.24 5.99 13.21
C TRP A 164 -4.53 5.65 12.47
N ARG A 165 -4.45 4.61 11.65
CA ARG A 165 -5.51 4.20 10.73
C ARG A 165 -5.60 2.68 10.74
N GLU A 166 -5.80 2.09 11.91
CA GLU A 166 -6.02 0.65 12.00
C GLU A 166 -7.49 0.33 11.75
N ILE A 167 -7.75 -0.77 11.07
CA ILE A 167 -9.08 -1.34 10.88
C ILE A 167 -9.10 -2.74 11.48
N SER A 168 -10.10 -3.01 12.32
CA SER A 168 -10.29 -4.31 12.96
C SER A 168 -11.06 -5.28 12.05
N GLY A 169 -10.98 -6.58 12.37
CA GLY A 169 -11.72 -7.61 11.62
C GLY A 169 -11.02 -8.11 10.35
N LEU A 170 -9.77 -7.71 10.09
CA LEU A 170 -8.94 -8.25 9.01
C LEU A 170 -8.45 -9.66 9.37
N SER A 171 -9.26 -10.66 9.04
CA SER A 171 -9.07 -12.06 9.43
C SER A 171 -8.13 -12.86 8.54
N ASN A 172 -7.75 -12.34 7.36
CA ASN A 172 -6.92 -13.06 6.40
C ASN A 172 -5.93 -12.16 5.67
N GLU A 173 -4.93 -12.78 5.04
CA GLU A 173 -3.84 -12.11 4.33
C GLU A 173 -4.35 -11.16 3.24
N LEU A 174 -5.32 -11.56 2.42
CA LEU A 174 -5.87 -10.70 1.36
C LEU A 174 -6.49 -9.40 1.92
N SER A 175 -7.13 -9.49 3.08
CA SER A 175 -7.71 -8.32 3.75
C SER A 175 -6.66 -7.40 4.35
N GLN A 176 -5.54 -7.95 4.84
CA GLN A 176 -4.41 -7.18 5.35
C GLN A 176 -3.64 -6.51 4.21
N GLU A 177 -3.34 -7.25 3.16
CA GLU A 177 -2.70 -6.77 1.93
C GLU A 177 -3.47 -5.59 1.31
N TRP A 178 -4.78 -5.75 1.13
CA TRP A 178 -5.64 -4.66 0.67
C TRP A 178 -5.57 -3.44 1.61
N ALA A 179 -5.66 -3.65 2.93
CA ALA A 179 -5.67 -2.57 3.89
C ALA A 179 -4.39 -1.73 3.82
N TYR A 180 -3.22 -2.39 3.75
CA TYR A 180 -1.94 -1.70 3.63
C TYR A 180 -1.78 -0.96 2.30
N ASN A 181 -2.28 -1.52 1.19
CA ASN A 181 -2.24 -0.87 -0.12
C ASN A 181 -3.06 0.42 -0.16
N VAL A 182 -4.21 0.46 0.52
CA VAL A 182 -5.04 1.68 0.63
C VAL A 182 -4.60 2.61 1.77
N GLY A 183 -3.50 2.29 2.46
CA GLY A 183 -2.88 3.15 3.45
C GLY A 183 -3.47 3.06 4.86
N TYR A 184 -4.20 2.00 5.19
CA TYR A 184 -4.40 1.64 6.59
C TYR A 184 -3.06 1.29 7.23
N GLY A 185 -2.86 1.77 8.45
CA GLY A 185 -1.66 1.58 9.23
C GLY A 185 -1.92 0.66 10.42
N LYS A 186 -0.96 0.59 11.33
CA LYS A 186 -1.14 -0.04 12.65
C LYS A 186 -1.38 1.04 13.69
N ALA A 187 -2.20 0.75 14.70
CA ALA A 187 -2.27 1.60 15.88
C ALA A 187 -0.96 1.46 16.68
N PRO A 188 -0.63 2.46 17.52
CA PRO A 188 0.48 2.31 18.46
C PRO A 188 0.17 1.16 19.43
N GLU A 189 1.22 0.48 19.90
CA GLU A 189 1.11 -0.67 20.81
C GLU A 189 0.30 -0.38 22.08
N PHE A 190 0.25 0.88 22.50
CA PHE A 190 -0.48 1.33 23.70
C PHE A 190 -1.99 1.61 23.46
N SER A 191 -2.51 1.51 22.24
CA SER A 191 -3.87 1.96 21.90
C SER A 191 -5.01 1.19 22.58
N HIS A 192 -4.84 -0.12 22.82
CA HIS A 192 -5.90 -0.97 23.40
C HIS A 192 -5.65 -1.37 24.86
N GLY A 193 -4.58 -0.86 25.48
CA GLY A 193 -4.18 -1.17 26.86
C GLY A 193 -4.65 -0.18 27.92
N PHE A 194 -5.38 0.88 27.55
CA PHE A 194 -5.78 1.92 28.50
C PHE A 194 -6.54 1.36 29.70
N PHE A 195 -7.38 0.35 29.54
CA PHE A 195 -8.08 -0.29 30.67
C PHE A 195 -7.16 -1.06 31.63
N ARG A 196 -5.94 -1.43 31.18
CA ARG A 196 -4.92 -2.07 32.03
C ARG A 196 -4.07 -1.04 32.78
N ALA A 197 -3.80 0.10 32.16
CA ALA A 197 -3.05 1.21 32.77
C ALA A 197 -3.95 2.10 33.67
N PHE A 198 -5.22 2.25 33.30
CA PHE A 198 -6.29 2.93 34.03
C PHE A 198 -7.32 1.90 34.47
N ASN A 199 -6.95 1.07 35.45
CA ASN A 199 -7.88 0.16 36.09
C ASN A 199 -8.91 0.94 36.94
N GLN A 200 -9.92 0.26 37.50
CA GLN A 200 -10.96 0.94 38.30
C GLN A 200 -10.42 1.74 39.48
N GLU A 201 -9.29 1.32 40.07
CA GLU A 201 -8.65 2.00 41.20
C GLU A 201 -7.97 3.30 40.74
N VAL A 202 -7.14 3.23 39.68
CA VAL A 202 -6.49 4.40 39.08
C VAL A 202 -7.54 5.39 38.56
N PHE A 203 -8.62 4.89 37.95
CA PHE A 203 -9.70 5.72 37.44
C PHE A 203 -10.51 6.42 38.56
N ALA A 204 -10.62 5.80 39.74
CA ALA A 204 -11.24 6.41 40.91
C ALA A 204 -10.38 7.55 41.50
N ASP A 205 -9.07 7.54 41.29
CA ASP A 205 -8.16 8.61 41.74
C ASP A 205 -8.12 9.80 40.75
N PHE A 206 -8.52 9.62 39.48
CA PHE A 206 -8.61 10.67 38.44
C PHE A 206 -9.94 11.45 38.46
N LEU A 207 -10.65 11.44 39.60
CA LEU A 207 -12.01 12.00 39.80
C LEU A 207 -12.19 13.50 39.51
N GLU A 208 -11.16 14.25 39.11
CA GLU A 208 -11.30 15.66 38.73
C GLU A 208 -12.01 15.86 37.37
N ASP A 209 -11.99 14.87 36.47
CA ASP A 209 -12.59 15.02 35.13
C ASP A 209 -14.01 14.43 34.99
N PHE A 210 -14.51 13.73 36.00
CA PHE A 210 -15.77 12.98 35.88
C PHE A 210 -17.01 13.88 35.80
N GLU A 211 -16.96 15.09 36.38
CA GLU A 211 -18.05 16.06 36.30
C GLU A 211 -18.21 16.67 34.90
N ASN A 212 -17.14 16.74 34.09
CA ASN A 212 -17.18 17.28 32.73
C ASN A 212 -17.77 16.31 31.69
N TYR A 213 -17.76 14.99 31.94
CA TYR A 213 -18.32 13.98 31.03
C TYR A 213 -19.79 13.64 31.29
N ARG A 214 -20.37 14.12 32.39
CA ARG A 214 -21.83 14.16 32.54
C ARG A 214 -22.36 15.35 31.75
N SER A 215 -22.90 15.07 30.56
CA SER A 215 -23.92 15.95 29.99
C SER A 215 -24.96 16.25 31.09
N PRO A 216 -25.29 17.52 31.38
CA PRO A 216 -26.37 17.88 32.31
C PRO A 216 -27.74 17.34 31.87
N GLU A 217 -27.86 16.83 30.65
CA GLU A 217 -29.09 16.26 30.12
C GLU A 217 -28.90 14.77 29.83
N GLY A 218 -29.53 13.90 30.63
CA GLY A 218 -29.44 12.46 30.36
C GLY A 218 -30.04 11.49 31.36
N SER A 219 -30.89 11.88 32.31
CA SER A 219 -31.61 10.91 33.16
C SER A 219 -32.72 10.14 32.44
N ALA A 220 -32.88 10.30 31.12
CA ALA A 220 -33.91 9.63 30.35
C ALA A 220 -33.44 9.25 28.93
N ARG A 221 -32.46 8.36 28.81
CA ARG A 221 -32.29 7.48 27.64
C ARG A 221 -31.39 6.30 28.00
N ARG A 222 -31.98 5.28 28.63
CA ARG A 222 -31.44 3.91 28.56
C ARG A 222 -31.51 3.49 27.09
N THR A 223 -30.42 3.58 26.36
CA THR A 223 -30.30 2.88 25.08
C THR A 223 -30.31 1.39 25.37
N ALA A 224 -31.28 0.68 24.82
CA ALA A 224 -31.59 -0.72 25.08
C ALA A 224 -30.54 -1.73 24.57
N ASN A 225 -29.30 -1.31 24.32
CA ASN A 225 -28.28 -2.12 23.64
C ASN A 225 -27.05 -2.46 24.49
N ALA A 226 -27.05 -2.17 25.80
CA ALA A 226 -25.91 -2.40 26.69
C ALA A 226 -26.13 -3.54 27.70
N PHE A 227 -26.75 -4.65 27.29
CA PHE A 227 -26.65 -5.92 28.02
C PHE A 227 -26.11 -7.00 27.09
N PRO A 228 -25.23 -7.90 27.57
CA PRO A 228 -24.83 -9.06 26.79
C PRO A 228 -26.09 -9.89 26.51
N ARG A 229 -26.44 -10.06 25.24
CA ARG A 229 -27.46 -11.03 24.85
C ARG A 229 -26.96 -12.40 25.31
N SER A 230 -27.75 -13.11 26.10
CA SER A 230 -27.54 -14.52 26.36
C SER A 230 -27.38 -15.26 25.03
N ALA A 231 -26.35 -16.10 24.94
CA ALA A 231 -26.11 -16.92 23.76
C ALA A 231 -27.38 -17.74 23.44
N PRO A 232 -27.84 -17.77 22.18
CA PRO A 232 -28.94 -18.65 21.83
C PRO A 232 -28.47 -20.10 21.98
N VAL A 233 -29.19 -20.87 22.81
CA VAL A 233 -29.10 -22.33 22.84
C VAL A 233 -29.48 -22.83 21.45
N ARG A 234 -28.52 -23.30 20.66
CA ARG A 234 -28.79 -23.99 19.39
C ARG A 234 -29.46 -25.33 19.70
N ALA A 235 -30.78 -25.38 19.57
CA ALA A 235 -31.49 -26.63 19.39
C ALA A 235 -31.25 -27.13 17.95
N GLY A 236 -30.68 -28.34 17.83
CA GLY A 236 -30.68 -29.13 16.59
C GLY A 236 -29.58 -28.79 15.58
N GLU A 237 -28.41 -29.41 15.72
CA GLU A 237 -27.45 -29.57 14.62
C GLU A 237 -28.02 -30.55 13.57
N GLY A 238 -28.90 -30.05 12.71
CA GLY A 238 -29.14 -30.63 11.39
C GLY A 238 -28.00 -30.22 10.47
N LYS A 239 -27.02 -31.11 10.28
CA LYS A 239 -25.92 -30.92 9.32
C LYS A 239 -26.47 -30.65 7.93
N ALA A 240 -26.20 -29.46 7.38
CA ALA A 240 -26.18 -29.24 5.94
C ALA A 240 -24.72 -29.33 5.48
N GLN A 241 -24.24 -30.55 5.32
CA GLN A 241 -23.01 -30.87 4.60
C GLN A 241 -23.31 -30.70 3.11
N ILE A 242 -22.75 -29.67 2.47
CA ILE A 242 -22.80 -29.54 1.01
C ILE A 242 -21.68 -30.43 0.47
N ASP A 243 -22.09 -31.55 -0.13
CA ASP A 243 -21.22 -32.52 -0.79
C ASP A 243 -20.59 -31.90 -2.05
N PRO A 244 -19.27 -31.93 -2.23
CA PRO A 244 -18.64 -31.61 -3.48
C PRO A 244 -18.53 -32.89 -4.31
N VAL A 245 -19.29 -32.99 -5.40
CA VAL A 245 -18.95 -33.66 -6.68
C VAL A 245 -20.24 -33.93 -7.48
N SER A 246 -20.38 -33.25 -8.62
CA SER A 246 -20.91 -33.86 -9.86
C SER A 246 -20.74 -32.90 -11.04
N ARG A 247 -19.57 -32.96 -11.68
CA ARG A 247 -19.49 -32.78 -13.13
C ARG A 247 -19.25 -34.15 -13.73
N ALA A 248 -20.27 -34.71 -14.36
CA ALA A 248 -20.13 -35.77 -15.34
C ALA A 248 -21.14 -35.53 -16.47
N SER A 249 -20.58 -35.16 -17.61
CA SER A 249 -20.94 -35.45 -19.00
C SER A 249 -22.28 -36.12 -19.34
N SER A 250 -22.98 -35.53 -20.30
CA SER A 250 -23.59 -36.16 -21.50
C SER A 250 -23.91 -34.99 -22.46
N LEU A 251 -23.38 -34.86 -23.69
CA LEU A 251 -23.42 -35.74 -24.86
C LEU A 251 -24.81 -36.33 -25.11
N GLY A 252 -25.55 -35.61 -25.96
CA GLY A 252 -26.82 -35.93 -26.61
C GLY A 252 -27.13 -34.81 -27.58
#